data_AF-X1HIN7-F1
#
_entry.id   AF-X1HIN7-F1
#
_cell.length_a   1.000
_cell.length_b   1.000
_cell.length_c   1.000
_cell.angle_alpha   90.00
_cell.angle_beta   90.00
_cell.angle_gamma   90.00
#
_symmetry.space_group_name_H-M   'P 1'
#
loop_
_entity.id
_entity.type
_entity.pdbx_description
1 polymer ?
#
loop_
_entity_poly.entity_id
_entity_poly.type
_entity_poly.pdbx_seq_one_letter_code
_entity_poly.pdbx_strand_id
1 'polypeptide(L)'
;MNIEFWEKEAVYILFVDIYVINYSGNLIDAGGVSALAILISSRIPEGQWKDGKLEWTGKYLTGKTIVNEIPMVVTYGKIGDIIFLDPSLPEELVCDGRISISVTEDKITSIQKSGYATFSIEEIEMLTKKTFEISNKTK
;
A
#
# COMPACT_ATOMS: atom_id res chain seq x y z
N MET A 1 16.67 -25.87 4.08
CA MET A 1 17.29 -25.79 2.75
C MET A 1 18.09 -24.50 2.75
N ASN A 2 19.41 -24.59 2.89
CA ASN A 2 20.29 -23.43 2.97
C ASN A 2 20.39 -22.83 1.56
N ILE A 3 19.65 -21.75 1.34
CA ILE A 3 19.84 -20.89 0.19
C ILE A 3 21.09 -20.07 0.54
N GLU A 4 22.23 -20.35 -0.09
CA GLU A 4 23.39 -19.47 -0.02
C GLU A 4 22.99 -18.12 -0.63
N PHE A 5 22.75 -17.15 0.23
CA PHE A 5 22.45 -15.78 -0.16
C PHE A 5 23.76 -15.08 -0.55
N TRP A 6 23.84 -14.61 -1.79
CA TRP A 6 24.97 -13.82 -2.30
C TRP A 6 24.58 -12.35 -2.32
N GLU A 7 24.63 -11.72 -1.14
CA GLU A 7 24.18 -10.34 -0.84
C GLU A 7 24.74 -9.22 -1.75
N LYS A 8 25.61 -9.50 -2.72
CA LYS A 8 26.38 -8.47 -3.45
C LYS A 8 26.52 -8.66 -4.97
N GLU A 9 25.96 -9.72 -5.56
CA GLU A 9 26.11 -9.96 -7.01
C GLU A 9 24.82 -9.71 -7.81
N ALA A 10 23.68 -10.20 -7.33
CA ALA A 10 22.40 -10.02 -7.99
C ALA A 10 21.25 -9.93 -7.00
N VAL A 11 20.27 -9.11 -7.34
CA VAL A 11 19.02 -8.93 -6.58
C VAL A 11 17.85 -8.84 -7.55
N TYR A 12 16.65 -9.17 -7.07
CA TYR A 12 15.44 -8.85 -7.80
C TYR A 12 15.16 -7.36 -7.69
N ILE A 13 14.81 -6.74 -8.81
CA ILE A 13 14.24 -5.40 -8.87
C ILE A 13 12.81 -5.56 -9.38
N LEU A 14 11.84 -5.16 -8.56
CA LEU A 14 10.43 -5.24 -8.91
C LEU A 14 9.95 -3.87 -9.37
N PHE A 15 9.42 -3.81 -10.58
CA PHE A 15 8.74 -2.63 -11.11
C PHE A 15 7.25 -2.80 -10.92
N VAL A 16 6.63 -1.89 -10.18
CA VAL A 16 5.18 -1.85 -9.98
C VAL A 16 4.65 -0.63 -10.72
N ASP A 17 4.13 -0.85 -11.91
CA ASP A 17 3.60 0.20 -12.78
C ASP A 17 2.08 0.29 -12.63
N ILE A 18 1.59 1.46 -12.20
CA ILE A 18 0.17 1.72 -11.99
C ILE A 18 -0.31 2.68 -13.07
N TYR A 19 -1.30 2.24 -13.85
CA TYR A 19 -1.93 3.03 -14.91
C TYR A 19 -3.33 3.46 -14.47
N VAL A 20 -3.53 4.76 -14.27
CA VAL A 20 -4.85 5.32 -13.93
C VAL A 20 -5.69 5.43 -15.19
N ILE A 21 -6.71 4.57 -15.30
CA ILE A 21 -7.61 4.53 -16.47
C ILE A 21 -8.75 5.55 -16.33
N ASN A 22 -9.27 5.72 -15.12
CA ASN A 22 -10.32 6.67 -14.80
C ASN A 22 -10.07 7.31 -13.44
N TYR A 23 -10.37 8.60 -13.31
CA TYR A 23 -10.26 9.34 -12.07
C TYR A 23 -11.64 9.84 -11.63
N SER A 24 -12.15 9.24 -10.54
CA SER A 24 -13.44 9.58 -9.94
C SER A 24 -13.35 9.82 -8.43
N GLY A 25 -12.16 10.13 -7.93
CA GLY A 25 -11.85 10.28 -6.51
C GLY A 25 -10.86 9.22 -6.01
N ASN A 26 -10.24 9.53 -4.88
CA ASN A 26 -9.41 8.67 -4.03
C ASN A 26 -8.43 7.72 -4.75
N LEU A 27 -7.55 8.31 -5.57
CA LEU A 27 -6.51 7.53 -6.26
C LEU A 27 -5.50 6.88 -5.32
N ILE A 28 -5.33 7.39 -4.11
CA ILE A 28 -4.40 6.83 -3.12
C ILE A 28 -4.88 5.46 -2.68
N ASP A 29 -6.15 5.33 -2.29
CA ASP A 29 -6.68 4.05 -1.81
C ASP A 29 -6.78 3.04 -2.96
N ALA A 30 -7.28 3.48 -4.12
CA ALA A 30 -7.33 2.65 -5.32
C ALA A 30 -5.94 2.16 -5.76
N GLY A 31 -4.94 3.04 -5.73
CA GLY A 31 -3.55 2.72 -6.07
C GLY A 31 -2.92 1.76 -5.06
N GLY A 32 -3.15 1.98 -3.76
CA GLY A 32 -2.66 1.10 -2.70
C GLY A 32 -3.21 -0.31 -2.80
N VAL A 33 -4.53 -0.45 -3.00
CA VAL A 33 -5.17 -1.76 -3.22
C VAL A 33 -4.63 -2.42 -4.49
N SER A 34 -4.47 -1.66 -5.58
CA SER A 34 -3.96 -2.18 -6.84
C SER A 34 -2.53 -2.72 -6.70
N ALA A 35 -1.64 -1.95 -6.07
CA ALA A 35 -0.25 -2.36 -5.84
C ALA A 35 -0.18 -3.64 -5.00
N LEU A 36 -0.97 -3.71 -3.93
CA LEU A 36 -1.02 -4.87 -3.05
C LEU A 36 -1.58 -6.12 -3.76
N ALA A 37 -2.66 -5.96 -4.54
CA ALA A 37 -3.24 -7.05 -5.31
C ALA A 37 -2.24 -7.61 -6.34
N ILE A 38 -1.49 -6.74 -7.02
CA ILE A 38 -0.44 -7.15 -7.97
C ILE A 38 0.67 -7.91 -7.26
N LEU A 39 1.18 -7.40 -6.13
CA LEU A 39 2.25 -8.06 -5.38
C LEU A 39 1.82 -9.43 -4.83
N ILE A 40 0.60 -9.55 -4.31
CA ILE A 40 0.05 -10.81 -3.79
C ILE A 40 -0.14 -11.85 -4.91
N SER A 41 -0.60 -11.41 -6.08
CA SER A 41 -0.86 -12.31 -7.22
C SER A 41 0.36 -12.57 -8.11
N SER A 42 1.45 -11.83 -7.89
CA SER A 42 2.66 -11.91 -8.71
C SER A 42 3.31 -13.30 -8.68
N ARG A 43 3.92 -13.65 -9.82
CA ARG A 43 4.73 -14.85 -10.00
C ARG A 43 6.07 -14.43 -10.59
N ILE A 44 7.12 -14.55 -9.80
CA ILE A 44 8.48 -14.15 -10.20
C ILE A 44 9.28 -15.43 -10.47
N PRO A 45 9.96 -15.57 -11.62
CA PRO A 45 10.84 -16.71 -11.86
C PRO A 45 11.82 -16.90 -10.70
N GLU A 46 11.88 -18.12 -10.17
CA GLU A 46 12.82 -18.43 -9.10
C GLU A 46 14.21 -18.67 -9.70
N GLY A 47 15.16 -17.84 -9.30
CA GLY A 47 16.58 -17.96 -9.57
C GLY A 47 17.31 -18.62 -8.41
N GLN A 48 18.23 -19.53 -8.73
CA GLN A 48 19.17 -20.14 -7.80
C GLN A 48 20.59 -19.91 -8.29
N TRP A 49 21.53 -19.84 -7.37
CA TRP A 49 22.95 -19.85 -7.73
C TRP A 49 23.47 -21.29 -7.72
N LYS A 50 24.14 -21.68 -8.80
CA LYS A 50 24.79 -22.99 -8.94
C LYS A 50 26.13 -22.81 -9.63
N ASP A 51 27.18 -23.37 -9.04
CA ASP A 51 28.54 -23.34 -9.59
C ASP A 51 29.02 -21.92 -9.99
N GLY A 52 28.68 -20.91 -9.18
CA GLY A 52 29.03 -19.50 -9.42
C GLY A 52 28.26 -18.83 -10.56
N LYS A 53 27.11 -19.38 -10.98
CA LYS A 53 26.23 -18.79 -12.01
C LYS A 53 24.77 -18.78 -11.56
N LEU A 54 24.05 -17.75 -12.00
CA LEU A 54 22.59 -17.68 -11.82
C LEU A 54 21.91 -18.64 -12.81
N GLU A 55 21.07 -19.52 -12.29
CA GLU A 55 20.24 -20.45 -13.06
C GLU A 55 18.76 -20.29 -12.68
N TRP A 56 17.86 -20.34 -13.65
CA TRP A 56 16.41 -20.33 -13.40
C TRP A 56 15.92 -21.75 -13.09
N THR A 57 15.17 -21.91 -12.00
CA THR A 57 14.71 -23.24 -11.54
C THR A 57 13.52 -23.78 -12.33
N GLY A 58 12.87 -22.93 -13.14
CA GLY A 58 11.60 -23.23 -13.80
C GLY A 58 10.38 -23.13 -12.88
N LYS A 59 10.57 -22.82 -11.60
CA LYS A 59 9.50 -22.52 -10.63
C LYS A 59 9.32 -21.02 -10.49
N TYR A 60 8.32 -20.63 -9.70
CA TYR A 60 8.02 -19.24 -9.42
C TYR A 60 7.95 -18.99 -7.91
N LEU A 61 8.59 -17.91 -7.48
CA LEU A 61 8.26 -17.26 -6.22
C LEU A 61 6.85 -16.69 -6.35
N THR A 62 6.10 -16.76 -5.26
CA THR A 62 4.71 -16.29 -5.23
C THR A 62 4.58 -15.08 -4.32
N GLY A 63 3.42 -14.41 -4.31
CA GLY A 63 3.17 -13.31 -3.38
C GLY A 63 3.45 -13.65 -1.92
N LYS A 64 3.32 -14.92 -1.49
CA LYS A 64 3.70 -15.36 -0.14
C LYS A 64 5.19 -15.21 0.19
N THR A 65 6.05 -15.18 -0.83
CA THR A 65 7.50 -14.97 -0.69
C THR A 65 7.85 -13.48 -0.69
N ILE A 66 7.02 -12.66 -1.31
CA ILE A 66 7.31 -11.24 -1.60
C ILE A 66 6.63 -10.32 -0.57
N VAL A 67 5.49 -10.74 -0.04
CA VAL A 67 4.63 -9.94 0.84
C VAL A 67 4.56 -10.60 2.22
N ASN A 68 5.04 -9.89 3.24
CA ASN A 68 5.04 -10.35 4.63
C ASN A 68 3.79 -9.87 5.40
N GLU A 69 3.37 -8.64 5.16
CA GLU A 69 2.22 -8.00 5.79
C GLU A 69 1.36 -7.34 4.71
N ILE A 70 0.06 -7.20 4.98
CA ILE A 70 -0.92 -6.62 4.06
C ILE A 70 -1.35 -5.25 4.63
N PRO A 71 -0.65 -4.15 4.27
CA PRO A 71 -1.04 -2.82 4.68
C PRO A 71 -2.27 -2.37 3.88
N MET A 72 -3.26 -1.81 4.57
CA MET A 72 -4.42 -1.15 3.97
C MET A 72 -4.34 0.34 4.21
N VAL A 73 -4.51 1.12 3.14
CA VAL A 73 -4.61 2.57 3.20
C VAL A 73 -6.06 3.00 3.21
N VAL A 74 -6.36 4.04 3.99
CA VAL A 74 -7.66 4.67 4.08
C VAL A 74 -7.47 6.18 4.04
N THR A 75 -8.18 6.85 3.12
CA THR A 75 -8.11 8.29 2.93
C THR A 75 -9.37 8.99 3.44
N TYR A 76 -9.14 10.07 4.19
CA TYR A 76 -10.17 10.95 4.72
C TYR A 76 -10.03 12.35 4.12
N GLY A 77 -11.15 12.97 3.73
CA GLY A 77 -11.24 14.37 3.33
C GLY A 77 -11.76 15.25 4.46
N LYS A 78 -11.41 16.54 4.43
CA LYS A 78 -11.87 17.53 5.41
C LYS A 78 -12.34 18.81 4.72
N ILE A 79 -13.53 19.28 5.09
CA ILE A 79 -14.13 20.56 4.68
C ILE A 79 -14.61 21.28 5.95
N GLY A 80 -13.97 22.38 6.32
CA GLY A 80 -14.17 23.01 7.62
C GLY A 80 -13.95 22.01 8.76
N ASP A 81 -14.97 21.83 9.61
CA ASP A 81 -14.94 20.89 10.73
C ASP A 81 -15.48 19.49 10.39
N ILE A 82 -15.86 19.24 9.13
CA ILE A 82 -16.42 17.97 8.68
C ILE A 82 -15.31 17.10 8.10
N ILE A 83 -15.14 15.89 8.66
CA ILE A 83 -14.25 14.85 8.14
C ILE A 83 -15.09 13.70 7.59
N PHE A 84 -14.76 13.25 6.38
CA PHE A 84 -15.45 12.17 5.67
C PHE A 84 -14.44 11.17 5.09
N LEU A 85 -14.91 9.96 4.84
CA LEU A 85 -14.12 8.83 4.34
C LEU A 85 -14.30 8.70 2.82
N ASP A 86 -13.25 8.27 2.13
CA ASP A 86 -13.26 7.94 0.70
C ASP A 86 -13.82 9.06 -0.21
N PRO A 87 -13.10 10.19 -0.32
CA PRO A 87 -13.56 11.33 -1.11
C PRO A 87 -13.83 10.98 -2.57
N SER A 88 -15.06 11.20 -3.02
CA SER A 88 -15.40 11.24 -4.44
C SER A 88 -14.79 12.46 -5.12
N LEU A 89 -14.68 12.45 -6.45
CA LEU A 89 -14.11 13.59 -7.20
C LEU A 89 -14.73 14.96 -6.83
N PRO A 90 -16.07 15.12 -6.76
CA PRO A 90 -16.65 16.40 -6.32
C PRO A 90 -16.22 16.80 -4.90
N GLU A 91 -16.16 15.84 -3.97
CA GLU A 91 -15.72 16.10 -2.59
C GLU A 91 -14.25 16.49 -2.54
N GLU A 92 -13.38 15.84 -3.33
CA GLU A 92 -11.95 16.20 -3.44
C GLU A 92 -11.74 17.61 -3.96
N LEU A 93 -12.57 18.06 -4.91
CA LEU A 93 -12.45 19.39 -5.53
C LEU A 93 -12.80 20.53 -4.57
N VAL A 94 -13.65 20.28 -3.58
CA VAL A 94 -14.09 21.27 -2.59
C VAL A 94 -13.43 21.10 -1.22
N CYS A 95 -12.65 20.04 -1.06
CA CYS A 95 -11.94 19.66 0.16
C CYS A 95 -10.81 20.63 0.49
N ASP A 96 -10.72 21.07 1.74
CA ASP A 96 -9.61 21.90 2.24
C ASP A 96 -8.29 21.10 2.29
N GLY A 97 -8.38 19.79 2.56
CA GLY A 97 -7.23 18.88 2.59
C GLY A 97 -7.60 17.48 3.06
N ARG A 98 -6.71 16.53 2.79
CA ARG A 98 -6.92 15.09 3.03
C ARG A 98 -5.83 14.53 3.94
N ILE A 99 -6.14 13.41 4.60
CA ILE A 99 -5.17 12.59 5.31
C ILE A 99 -5.37 11.12 4.94
N SER A 100 -4.31 10.47 4.49
CA SER A 100 -4.28 9.04 4.18
C SER A 100 -3.48 8.33 5.27
N ILE A 101 -4.06 7.28 5.85
CA ILE A 101 -3.44 6.49 6.92
C ILE A 101 -3.37 5.05 6.45
N SER A 102 -2.20 4.43 6.55
CA SER A 102 -2.00 3.03 6.22
C SER A 102 -1.69 2.21 7.46
N VAL A 103 -2.34 1.05 7.60
CA VAL A 103 -2.16 0.15 8.74
C VAL A 103 -2.02 -1.31 8.29
N THR A 104 -1.21 -2.09 8.99
CA THR A 104 -1.23 -3.56 8.92
C THR A 104 -2.36 -4.10 9.83
N GLU A 105 -2.17 -5.26 10.45
CA GLU A 105 -3.11 -5.80 11.46
C GLU A 105 -3.04 -5.01 12.77
N ASP A 106 -1.84 -4.59 13.18
CA ASP A 106 -1.57 -4.01 14.50
C ASP A 106 -0.70 -2.76 14.48
N LYS A 107 -0.14 -2.38 13.32
CA LYS A 107 0.80 -1.24 13.20
C LYS A 107 0.34 -0.22 12.17
N ILE A 108 0.71 1.02 12.41
CA ILE A 108 0.65 2.10 11.41
C ILE A 108 1.90 2.01 10.55
N THR A 109 1.75 2.01 9.23
CA THR A 109 2.88 1.96 8.28
C THR A 109 3.17 3.31 7.66
N SER A 110 2.15 4.15 7.44
CA SER A 110 2.33 5.50 6.91
C SER A 110 1.16 6.41 7.27
N ILE A 111 1.44 7.71 7.34
CA ILE A 111 0.45 8.77 7.43
C ILE A 111 0.88 9.89 6.48
N GLN A 112 -0.02 10.34 5.61
CA GLN A 112 0.24 11.40 4.65
C GLN A 112 -0.89 12.43 4.67
N LYS A 113 -0.59 13.65 5.13
CA LYS A 113 -1.48 14.82 4.95
C LYS A 113 -1.22 15.45 3.57
N SER A 114 -2.27 15.95 2.94
CA SER A 114 -2.20 16.80 1.75
C SER A 114 -3.23 17.95 1.80
N GLY A 115 -3.00 19.00 1.02
CA GLY A 115 -3.83 20.21 1.04
C GLY A 115 -3.58 21.11 2.25
N TYR A 116 -4.49 22.04 2.49
CA TYR A 116 -4.36 23.11 3.48
C TYR A 116 -5.00 22.76 4.84
N ALA A 117 -5.97 21.84 4.86
CA ALA A 117 -6.69 21.45 6.09
C ALA A 117 -5.76 21.00 7.21
N THR A 118 -5.89 21.60 8.40
CA THR A 118 -5.20 21.14 9.61
C THR A 118 -5.98 20.02 10.30
N PHE A 119 -5.23 19.08 10.89
CA PHE A 119 -5.79 18.02 11.71
C PHE A 119 -5.21 18.16 13.12
N SER A 120 -6.07 18.14 14.13
CA SER A 120 -5.63 18.07 15.53
C SER A 120 -5.09 16.69 15.84
N ILE A 121 -4.35 16.56 16.94
CA ILE A 121 -3.83 15.25 17.37
C ILE A 121 -4.98 14.31 17.70
N GLU A 122 -6.04 14.80 18.34
CA GLU A 122 -7.23 14.03 18.67
C GLU A 122 -7.97 13.54 17.42
N GLU A 123 -8.03 14.37 16.37
CA GLU A 123 -8.57 13.95 15.08
C GLU A 123 -7.72 12.83 14.46
N ILE A 124 -6.39 12.97 14.48
CA ILE A 124 -5.49 11.94 13.93
C ILE A 124 -5.62 10.62 14.70
N GLU A 125 -5.69 10.66 16.03
CA GLU A 125 -5.89 9.47 16.87
C GLU A 125 -7.22 8.78 16.58
N MET A 126 -8.30 9.57 16.48
CA MET A 126 -9.62 9.07 16.10
C MET A 126 -9.60 8.41 14.71
N LEU A 127 -9.02 9.07 13.72
CA LEU A 127 -8.94 8.57 12.34
C LEU A 127 -8.07 7.32 12.24
N THR A 128 -6.96 7.27 13.00
CA THR A 128 -6.11 6.09 13.10
C THR A 128 -6.90 4.90 13.66
N LYS A 129 -7.64 5.09 14.75
CA LYS A 129 -8.49 4.05 15.33
C LYS A 129 -9.54 3.57 14.32
N LYS A 130 -10.21 4.49 13.62
CA LYS A 130 -11.17 4.16 12.56
C LYS A 130 -10.50 3.38 11.41
N THR A 131 -9.27 3.71 11.06
CA THR A 131 -8.51 3.01 10.00
C THR A 131 -8.27 1.55 10.37
N PHE A 132 -7.88 1.27 11.62
CA PHE A 132 -7.78 -0.12 12.13
C PHE A 132 -9.13 -0.85 12.10
N GLU A 133 -10.21 -0.19 12.53
CA GLU A 133 -11.56 -0.78 12.50
C GLU A 133 -12.03 -1.12 11.08
N ILE A 134 -11.72 -0.28 10.09
CA ILE A 134 -12.03 -0.51 8.68
C ILE A 134 -11.18 -1.65 8.12
N SER A 135 -9.85 -1.60 8.32
CA SER A 135 -8.91 -2.62 7.86
C SER A 135 -9.30 -4.02 8.32
N ASN A 136 -9.75 -4.17 9.57
CA ASN A 136 -10.16 -5.45 10.14
C ASN A 136 -11.49 -5.99 9.60
N LYS A 137 -12.32 -5.16 8.94
CA LYS A 137 -13.59 -5.59 8.32
C LYS A 137 -13.43 -5.98 6.86
N THR A 138 -12.36 -5.53 6.21
CA THR A 138 -12.17 -5.68 4.76
C THR A 138 -11.25 -6.86 4.41
N LYS A 139 -10.57 -7.45 5.39
CA LYS A 139 -9.80 -8.70 5.27
C LYS A 139 -10.69 -9.92 5.51
#